data_AF-A0A2J1DR33-F1
#
_entry.id   AF-A0A2J1DR33-F1
#
_cell.length_a   1.000
_cell.length_b   1.000
_cell.length_c   1.000
_cell.angle_alpha   90.00
_cell.angle_beta   90.00
_cell.angle_gamma   90.00
#
_symmetry.space_group_name_H-M   'P 1'
#
loop_
_entity.id
_entity.type
_entity.pdbx_description
1 polymer ?
#
loop_
_entity_poly.entity_id
_entity_poly.type
_entity_poly.pdbx_seq_one_letter_code
_entity_poly.pdbx_strand_id
1 'polypeptide(L)' 'FIFNAGKIVTIQSLAEVLWGDNYLGAANAMRVYIRRLREKLEEDLKTPRFIITKPGIGYILIKNNIKMPNN' A
#
# COMPACT_ATOMS: atom_id res chain seq x y z
N PHE A 1 7.77 -2.64 0.18
CA PHE A 1 6.32 -2.83 0.43
C PHE A 1 5.94 -4.32 0.56
N ILE A 2 6.19 -5.18 -0.44
CA ILE A 2 5.78 -6.61 -0.42
C ILE A 2 6.42 -7.41 0.74
N PHE A 3 7.70 -7.22 1.02
CA PHE A 3 8.39 -7.89 2.13
C PHE A 3 7.84 -7.51 3.53
N ASN A 4 7.05 -6.44 3.63
CA ASN A 4 6.41 -5.98 4.85
C ASN A 4 4.91 -6.32 4.90
N ALA A 5 4.46 -7.32 4.14
CA ALA A 5 3.06 -7.78 4.20
C ALA A 5 2.63 -8.08 5.64
N GLY A 6 1.44 -7.62 6.01
CA GLY A 6 0.88 -7.71 7.36
C GLY A 6 1.40 -6.66 8.35
N LYS A 7 2.41 -5.86 8.00
CA LYS A 7 2.94 -4.78 8.83
C LYS A 7 2.51 -3.41 8.31
N ILE A 8 2.40 -2.44 9.20
CA ILE A 8 2.24 -1.04 8.83
C ILE A 8 3.57 -0.53 8.26
N VAL A 9 3.51 0.03 7.06
CA VAL A 9 4.61 0.75 6.44
C VAL A 9 4.24 2.22 6.36
N THR A 10 5.06 3.10 6.93
CA THR A 10 4.74 4.53 7.03
C THR A 10 4.91 5.22 5.68
N ILE A 11 4.21 6.35 5.48
CA ILE A 11 4.39 7.18 4.28
C ILE A 11 5.86 7.63 4.17
N GLN A 12 6.46 8.04 5.29
CA GLN A 12 7.84 8.48 5.35
C GLN A 12 8.81 7.38 4.91
N SER A 13 8.71 6.18 5.49
CA SER A 13 9.61 5.07 5.13
C SER A 13 9.47 4.64 3.66
N LEU A 14 8.26 4.69 3.09
CA LEU A 14 8.07 4.43 1.67
C LEU A 14 8.66 5.55 0.81
N ALA A 15 8.59 6.80 1.26
CA ALA A 15 9.14 7.94 0.55
C ALA A 15 10.67 7.92 0.54
N GLU A 16 11.29 7.65 1.68
CA GLU A 16 12.74 7.50 1.81
C GLU A 16 13.28 6.44 0.86
N VAL A 17 12.61 5.28 0.77
CA VAL A 17 13.03 4.19 -0.13
C VAL A 17 12.87 4.55 -1.62
N LEU A 18 11.87 5.35 -1.99
CA LEU A 18 11.57 5.66 -3.40
C LEU A 18 12.28 6.91 -3.92
N TRP A 19 12.46 7.92 -3.07
CA TRP A 19 12.92 9.26 -3.47
C TRP A 19 14.04 9.80 -2.58
N GLY A 20 14.44 9.09 -1.51
CA GLY A 20 15.42 9.57 -0.54
C GLY A 20 14.84 10.52 0.51
N ASP A 21 15.73 11.10 1.31
CA ASP A 21 15.36 11.97 2.42
C ASP A 21 14.73 13.29 1.95
N ASN A 22 13.85 13.87 2.79
CA ASN A 22 13.29 15.21 2.62
C ASN A 22 12.52 15.46 1.30
N TYR A 23 11.92 14.42 0.70
CA TYR A 23 11.08 14.60 -0.48
C TYR A 23 9.80 15.39 -0.18
N LEU A 24 9.84 16.69 -0.43
CA LEU A 24 8.68 17.58 -0.34
C LEU A 24 7.58 17.10 -1.31
N GLY A 25 6.39 16.83 -0.77
CA GLY A 25 5.27 16.29 -1.54
C GLY A 25 5.18 14.76 -1.59
N ALA A 26 6.06 14.04 -0.88
CA ALA A 26 6.03 12.58 -0.74
C ALA A 26 4.64 12.00 -0.46
N ALA A 27 3.88 12.62 0.44
CA ALA A 27 2.55 12.14 0.78
C ALA A 27 1.57 12.18 -0.41
N ASN A 28 1.64 13.22 -1.24
CA ASN A 28 0.79 13.34 -2.43
C ASN A 28 1.21 12.33 -3.49
N ALA A 29 2.51 12.23 -3.78
CA ALA A 29 3.04 11.24 -4.71
C ALA A 29 2.67 9.81 -4.27
N MET A 30 2.85 9.50 -2.98
CA MET A 30 2.50 8.20 -2.40
C MET A 30 1.03 7.86 -2.58
N ARG A 31 0.11 8.82 -2.36
CA ARG A 31 -1.32 8.61 -2.60
C ARG A 31 -1.61 8.24 -4.06
N VAL A 32 -0.96 8.90 -5.02
CA VAL A 32 -1.11 8.58 -6.45
C VAL A 32 -0.59 7.17 -6.75
N TYR A 33 0.58 6.81 -6.24
CA TYR A 33 1.16 5.47 -6.41
C TYR A 33 0.26 4.38 -5.81
N ILE A 34 -0.23 4.57 -4.60
CA ILE A 34 -1.13 3.61 -3.94
C ILE A 34 -2.43 3.47 -4.71
N ARG A 35 -3.00 4.57 -5.23
CA ARG A 35 -4.18 4.51 -6.08
C ARG A 35 -3.93 3.66 -7.33
N ARG A 36 -2.82 3.89 -8.04
CA ARG A 36 -2.44 3.12 -9.23
C ARG A 36 -2.22 1.64 -8.94
N LEU A 37 -1.66 1.32 -7.77
CA LEU A 37 -1.53 -0.08 -7.33
C LEU A 37 -2.90 -0.70 -7.06
N ARG A 38 -3.81 0.03 -6.41
CA ARG A 38 -5.17 -0.45 -6.19
C ARG A 38 -5.93 -0.65 -7.50
N GLU A 39 -5.76 0.24 -8.48
CA GLU A 39 -6.34 0.09 -9.82
C GLU A 39 -5.89 -1.19 -10.54
N LYS A 40 -4.72 -1.73 -10.19
CA LYS A 40 -4.20 -2.97 -10.76
C LYS A 40 -4.53 -4.22 -9.94
N LEU A 41 -4.79 -4.08 -8.65
CA LEU A 41 -4.86 -5.19 -7.70
C LEU A 41 -6.26 -5.39 -7.12
N GLU A 42 -7.03 -4.31 -6.94
CA GLU A 42 -8.33 -4.33 -6.30
C GLU A 42 -9.43 -4.45 -7.35
N GLU A 43 -10.48 -5.17 -7.00
CA GLU A 43 -11.71 -5.26 -7.79
C GLU A 43 -12.57 -4.00 -7.63
N ASP A 44 -12.62 -3.43 -6.42
CA ASP A 44 -13.26 -2.16 -6.11
C ASP A 44 -12.33 -1.26 -5.30
N LEU A 45 -12.08 -0.05 -5.83
CA LEU A 45 -11.23 0.96 -5.19
C LEU A 45 -11.83 1.58 -3.93
N LYS A 46 -13.17 1.54 -3.79
CA LYS A 46 -13.88 2.06 -2.62
C LYS A 46 -13.79 1.10 -1.44
N THR A 47 -13.62 -0.18 -1.71
CA THR A 47 -13.53 -1.26 -0.70
C THR A 47 -12.23 -2.07 -0.85
N PRO A 48 -11.05 -1.44 -0.70
CA PRO A 48 -9.77 -2.11 -0.94
C PRO A 48 -9.55 -3.27 0.05
N ARG A 49 -9.14 -4.43 -0.46
CA ARG A 49 -8.88 -5.66 0.30
C ARG A 49 -7.39 -5.96 0.46
N PHE A 50 -6.55 -5.55 -0.50
CA PHE A 50 -5.13 -5.85 -0.49
C PHE A 50 -4.31 -4.72 0.15
N ILE A 51 -4.58 -3.47 -0.21
CA ILE A 51 -3.84 -2.32 0.31
C ILE A 51 -4.74 -1.48 1.21
N ILE A 52 -4.53 -1.55 2.52
CA ILE A 52 -5.36 -0.85 3.52
C ILE A 52 -4.69 0.45 3.96
N THR A 53 -5.43 1.55 3.94
CA THR A 53 -4.97 2.83 4.48
C THR A 53 -5.07 2.83 6.00
N LYS A 54 -4.01 3.27 6.68
CA LYS A 54 -4.03 3.70 8.09
C LYS A 54 -3.85 5.23 8.11
N PRO A 55 -4.95 6.01 8.26
CA PRO A 55 -4.90 7.46 8.17
C PRO A 55 -3.85 8.08 9.09
N GLY A 56 -3.09 9.05 8.58
CA GLY A 56 -2.00 9.70 9.32
C GLY A 56 -0.75 8.85 9.53
N ILE A 57 -0.77 7.56 9.19
CA ILE A 57 0.34 6.63 9.48
C ILE A 57 0.94 6.09 8.17
N GLY A 58 0.15 5.43 7.34
CA GLY A 58 0.64 4.77 6.14
C GLY A 58 -0.27 3.66 5.64
N TYR A 59 0.33 2.55 5.22
CA TYR A 59 -0.38 1.47 4.51
C TYR A 59 -0.01 0.10 5.05
N ILE A 60 -0.96 -0.83 4.97
CA ILE A 60 -0.73 -2.26 5.22
C ILE A 60 -1.03 -3.00 3.92
N LEU A 61 -0.12 -3.88 3.51
CA LEU A 61 -0.40 -4.89 2.49
C LEU A 61 -0.93 -6.15 3.17
N ILE A 62 -2.18 -6.50 2.91
CA ILE A 62 -2.79 -7.73 3.40
C ILE A 62 -2.41 -8.87 2.46
N LYS A 63 -1.76 -9.89 3.02
CA LYS A 63 -1.49 -11.13 2.29
C LYS A 63 -2.80 -11.91 2.24
N ASN A 64 -3.32 -12.14 1.04
CA ASN A 64 -4.52 -12.93 0.90
C ASN A 64 -4.16 -14.39 1.21
N ASN A 65 -4.77 -14.98 2.24
CA ASN A 65 -4.80 -16.44 2.37
C ASN A 65 -5.79 -16.95 1.32
N ILE A 66 -5.37 -16.99 0.06
CA ILE A 66 -6.13 -17.69 -0.97
C ILE A 66 -6.07 -19.16 -0.59
N LYS A 67 -7.10 -19.66 0.09
CA LYS A 67 -7.44 -21.08 -0.01
C LYS A 67 -7.83 -21.27 -1.47
N MET A 68 -6.97 -21.93 -2.24
CA MET A 68 -7.37 -22.48 -3.53
C MET A 68 -8.64 -23.32 -3.28
N PRO A 69 -9.72 -23.14 -4.07
CA PRO A 69 -10.86 -24.04 -3.97
C PRO A 69 -10.34 -25.46 -4.19
N ASN A 70 -10.65 -26.35 -3.25
CA ASN A 70 -10.33 -27.78 -3.35
C ASN A 70 -10.94 -28.31 -4.64
N ASN A 71 -10.10 -28.92 -5.48
CA ASN A 71 -10.51 -29.74 -6.61
C ASN A 71 -11.00 -31.10 -6.10
#